data_AF-A0A925VS45-F1
#
_entry.id   AF-A0A925VS45-F1
#
_cell.length_a   1.000
_cell.length_b   1.000
_cell.length_c   1.000
_cell.angle_alpha   90.00
_cell.angle_beta   90.00
_cell.angle_gamma   90.00
#
_symmetry.space_group_name_H-M   'P 1'
#
loop_
_entity.id
_entity.type
_entity.pdbx_description
1 polymer ?
#
loop_
_entity_poly.entity_id
_entity_poly.type
_entity_poly.pdbx_seq_one_letter_code
_entity_poly.pdbx_strand_id
1 'polypeptide(L)'
;VHNAFPAKHVYFTEQWIGGPGNFAGDLRWHVSNLIIGATRNWSRNVLEWNLAADPNYGPHTPGGCSTCLGALTISGDAVTRNTAYYTVAHAAKFARPGSVRIGTNVPSGLPNVAFRTPAGQKVLIVLNAGGAARTFDIQQRGLAVTTRLAGGAVGTYIW
;
A
#
# COMPACT_ATOMS: atom_id res chain seq x y z
N VAL A 1 -11.94 -2.06 -17.81
CA VAL A 1 -11.93 -0.61 -18.14
C VAL A 1 -10.71 -0.22 -18.97
N HIS A 2 -9.48 -0.31 -18.45
CA HIS A 2 -8.28 0.12 -19.20
C HIS A 2 -8.17 -0.49 -20.61
N ASN A 3 -8.35 -1.81 -20.75
CA ASN A 3 -8.24 -2.48 -22.06
C ASN A 3 -9.22 -1.94 -23.11
N ALA A 4 -10.42 -1.51 -22.68
CA ALA A 4 -11.42 -0.92 -23.59
C ALA A 4 -11.15 0.56 -23.86
N PHE A 5 -10.53 1.27 -22.92
CA PHE A 5 -10.30 2.72 -22.98
C PHE A 5 -8.84 3.07 -22.57
N PRO A 6 -7.82 2.65 -23.33
CA PRO A 6 -6.43 2.73 -22.91
C PRO A 6 -5.90 4.17 -22.77
N ALA A 7 -6.50 5.12 -23.50
CA ALA A 7 -6.19 6.54 -23.39
C ALA A 7 -6.75 7.19 -22.11
N LYS A 8 -7.69 6.53 -21.41
CA LYS A 8 -8.30 7.06 -20.18
C LYS A 8 -7.51 6.62 -18.96
N HIS A 9 -7.35 7.53 -18.02
CA HIS A 9 -6.64 7.27 -16.78
C HIS A 9 -7.59 6.63 -15.75
N VAL A 10 -7.03 5.75 -14.92
CA VAL A 10 -7.73 5.12 -13.80
C VAL A 10 -7.17 5.70 -12.50
N TYR A 11 -8.06 5.99 -11.56
CA TYR A 11 -7.72 6.53 -10.26
C TYR A 11 -8.48 5.77 -9.18
N PHE A 12 -7.77 5.34 -8.14
CA PHE A 12 -8.35 4.73 -6.96
C PHE A 12 -8.50 5.80 -5.90
N THR A 13 -9.74 6.21 -5.64
CA THR A 13 -10.03 7.46 -4.95
C THR A 13 -10.40 7.30 -3.48
N GLU A 14 -10.74 6.09 -3.03
CA GLU A 14 -11.15 5.89 -1.64
C GLU A 14 -11.16 4.41 -1.25
N GLN A 15 -10.60 4.13 -0.07
CA GLN A 15 -10.93 2.99 0.76
C GLN A 15 -10.70 3.35 2.23
N TRP A 16 -11.42 2.70 3.14
CA TRP A 16 -11.32 2.96 4.58
C TRP A 16 -10.91 1.70 5.35
N ILE A 17 -10.45 1.91 6.58
CA ILE A 17 -10.19 0.85 7.56
C ILE A 17 -11.21 0.97 8.68
N GLY A 18 -11.82 -0.15 9.06
CA GLY A 18 -12.80 -0.19 10.14
C GLY A 18 -12.20 -0.37 11.53
N GLY A 19 -12.83 0.28 12.51
CA GLY A 19 -12.61 0.04 13.92
C GLY A 19 -13.51 -1.09 14.47
N PRO A 20 -13.07 -1.86 15.47
CA PRO A 20 -11.70 -1.93 15.96
C PRO A 20 -10.77 -2.57 14.91
N GLY A 21 -9.63 -1.93 14.63
CA GLY A 21 -8.74 -2.35 13.54
C GLY A 21 -8.04 -3.69 13.81
N ASN A 22 -7.65 -4.37 12.75
CA ASN A 22 -6.82 -5.58 12.77
C ASN A 22 -5.56 -5.33 11.95
N PHE A 23 -4.52 -4.77 12.57
CA PHE A 23 -3.31 -4.35 11.86
C PHE A 23 -2.76 -5.40 10.89
N ALA A 24 -2.64 -6.66 11.34
CA ALA A 24 -2.07 -7.71 10.52
C ALA A 24 -2.95 -8.06 9.32
N GLY A 25 -4.27 -8.15 9.51
CA GLY A 25 -5.23 -8.42 8.45
C GLY A 25 -5.36 -7.26 7.47
N ASP A 26 -5.58 -6.07 8.01
CA ASP A 26 -5.81 -4.84 7.25
C ASP A 26 -4.60 -4.48 6.41
N LEU A 27 -3.38 -4.53 6.97
CA LEU A 27 -2.17 -4.20 6.23
C LEU A 27 -1.97 -5.14 5.03
N ARG A 28 -2.17 -6.45 5.24
CA ARG A 28 -2.07 -7.44 4.15
C ARG A 28 -3.10 -7.15 3.06
N TRP A 29 -4.35 -6.93 3.44
CA TRP A 29 -5.42 -6.72 2.46
C TRP A 29 -5.23 -5.41 1.70
N HIS A 30 -4.96 -4.31 2.40
CA HIS A 30 -4.83 -2.98 1.81
C HIS A 30 -3.58 -2.88 0.92
N VAL A 31 -2.44 -3.42 1.34
CA VAL A 31 -1.24 -3.42 0.48
C VAL A 31 -1.44 -4.32 -0.73
N SER A 32 -2.02 -5.52 -0.57
CA SER A 32 -2.26 -6.45 -1.68
C SER A 32 -3.22 -5.89 -2.72
N ASN A 33 -4.36 -5.33 -2.29
CA ASN A 33 -5.43 -4.92 -3.19
C ASN A 33 -5.27 -3.48 -3.69
N LEU A 34 -4.77 -2.58 -2.84
CA LEU A 34 -4.71 -1.15 -3.17
C LEU A 34 -3.34 -0.77 -3.70
N ILE A 35 -2.30 -0.82 -2.87
CA ILE A 35 -0.95 -0.39 -3.28
C ILE A 35 -0.43 -1.23 -4.44
N ILE A 36 -0.56 -2.55 -4.37
CA ILE A 36 -0.12 -3.48 -5.43
C ILE A 36 -1.23 -3.63 -6.47
N GLY A 37 -2.43 -4.08 -6.06
CA GLY A 37 -3.51 -4.44 -6.98
C GLY A 37 -3.96 -3.28 -7.86
N ALA A 38 -4.31 -2.14 -7.27
CA ALA A 38 -4.82 -1.00 -8.04
C ALA A 38 -3.78 -0.47 -9.03
N THR A 39 -2.53 -0.34 -8.62
CA THR A 39 -1.46 0.19 -9.51
C THR A 39 -1.06 -0.79 -10.61
N ARG A 40 -1.10 -2.11 -10.34
CA ARG A 40 -0.97 -3.14 -11.37
C ARG A 40 -2.17 -3.18 -12.31
N ASN A 41 -3.34 -2.73 -11.85
CA ASN A 41 -4.57 -2.55 -12.62
C ASN A 41 -4.74 -1.12 -13.15
N TRP A 42 -3.64 -0.47 -13.50
CA TRP A 42 -3.57 0.83 -14.20
C TRP A 42 -3.97 2.06 -13.39
N SER A 43 -4.27 1.92 -12.10
CA SER A 43 -4.49 3.09 -11.25
C SER A 43 -3.23 3.93 -11.14
N ARG A 44 -3.38 5.24 -11.29
CA ARG A 44 -2.29 6.22 -11.17
C ARG A 44 -2.09 6.74 -9.75
N ASN A 45 -3.04 6.45 -8.86
CA ASN A 45 -2.98 6.80 -7.44
C ASN A 45 -3.69 5.73 -6.60
N VAL A 46 -3.52 5.83 -5.29
CA VAL A 46 -4.30 5.14 -4.28
C VAL A 46 -4.52 6.13 -3.15
N LEU A 47 -5.79 6.36 -2.80
CA LEU A 47 -6.18 7.20 -1.68
C LEU A 47 -6.90 6.33 -0.64
N GLU A 48 -6.37 6.31 0.58
CA GLU A 48 -7.13 5.91 1.77
C GLU A 48 -8.00 7.09 2.22
N TRP A 49 -9.04 6.81 3.01
CA TRP A 49 -10.08 7.78 3.32
C TRP A 49 -9.66 8.86 4.32
N ASN A 50 -10.04 8.73 5.60
CA ASN A 50 -9.76 9.75 6.61
C ASN A 50 -8.27 9.76 6.98
N LEU A 51 -7.62 10.92 6.87
CA LEU A 51 -6.25 11.11 7.37
C LEU A 51 -6.21 11.01 8.90
N ALA A 52 -7.18 11.60 9.60
CA ALA A 52 -7.22 11.61 11.05
C ALA A 52 -8.67 11.51 11.57
N ALA A 53 -8.82 10.88 12.72
CA ALA A 53 -10.05 10.88 13.52
C ALA A 53 -9.69 10.91 15.01
N ASP A 54 -10.65 11.24 15.87
CA ASP A 54 -10.50 11.09 17.32
C ASP A 54 -10.61 9.60 17.76
N PRO A 55 -10.41 9.25 19.05
CA PRO A 55 -10.52 7.88 19.53
C PRO A 55 -11.92 7.25 19.39
N ASN A 56 -12.96 8.07 19.17
CA ASN A 56 -14.35 7.66 18.99
C ASN A 56 -14.77 7.64 17.51
N TYR A 57 -13.81 7.66 16.58
CA TYR A 57 -14.05 7.71 15.12
C TYR A 57 -14.81 8.97 14.68
N GLY A 58 -14.66 10.06 15.46
CA GLY A 58 -15.27 11.34 15.20
C GLY A 58 -14.34 12.36 14.53
N PRO A 59 -14.91 13.47 14.04
CA PRO A 59 -16.35 13.70 13.87
C PRO A 59 -16.91 12.91 12.66
N HIS A 60 -18.16 12.48 12.74
CA HIS A 60 -18.92 11.92 11.62
C HIS A 60 -20.36 12.45 11.62
N THR A 61 -21.02 12.43 10.47
CA THR A 61 -22.41 12.88 10.34
C THR A 61 -23.40 11.85 10.87
N PRO A 62 -24.61 12.25 11.31
CA PRO A 62 -25.70 11.31 11.56
C PRO A 62 -25.97 10.45 10.33
N GLY A 63 -25.95 9.11 10.48
CA GLY A 63 -26.07 8.15 9.39
C GLY A 63 -24.78 7.93 8.57
N GLY A 64 -23.70 8.66 8.88
CA GLY A 64 -22.37 8.44 8.34
C GLY A 64 -21.64 7.26 9.00
N CYS A 65 -20.40 7.03 8.58
CA CYS A 65 -19.58 5.94 9.11
C CYS A 65 -19.16 6.20 10.56
N SER A 66 -19.76 5.47 11.49
CA SER A 66 -19.48 5.58 12.93
C SER A 66 -18.32 4.70 13.41
N THR A 67 -17.66 3.99 12.50
CA THR A 67 -16.56 3.05 12.81
C THR A 67 -15.35 3.27 11.90
N CYS A 68 -15.24 4.42 11.24
CA CYS A 68 -14.16 4.70 10.30
C CYS A 68 -12.88 5.11 11.04
N LEU A 69 -11.88 4.23 11.03
CA LEU A 69 -10.58 4.48 11.62
C LEU A 69 -9.77 5.41 10.72
N GLY A 70 -9.37 6.57 11.22
CA GLY A 70 -8.43 7.45 10.52
C GLY A 70 -7.05 6.81 10.36
N ALA A 71 -6.27 7.23 9.36
CA ALA A 71 -4.87 6.84 9.25
C ALA A 71 -4.06 7.26 10.51
N LEU A 72 -4.50 8.32 11.17
CA LEU A 72 -4.03 8.77 12.46
C LEU A 72 -5.21 8.82 13.45
N THR A 73 -4.97 8.42 14.70
CA THR A 73 -5.85 8.75 15.83
C THR A 73 -5.22 9.90 16.61
N ILE A 74 -5.97 10.98 16.81
CA ILE A 74 -5.52 12.17 17.56
C ILE A 74 -6.28 12.22 18.89
N SER A 75 -5.57 12.21 20.00
CA SER A 75 -6.13 12.27 21.36
C SER A 75 -5.41 13.35 22.17
N GLY A 76 -5.94 14.57 22.17
CA GLY A 76 -5.20 15.73 22.67
C GLY A 76 -3.91 15.91 21.85
N ASP A 77 -2.76 15.96 22.54
CA ASP A 77 -1.45 16.07 21.90
C ASP A 77 -0.87 14.71 21.43
N ALA A 78 -1.53 13.59 21.74
CA ALA A 78 -1.07 12.26 21.37
C ALA A 78 -1.52 11.88 19.95
N VAL A 79 -0.58 11.39 19.14
CA VAL A 79 -0.85 10.90 17.77
C VAL A 79 -0.48 9.42 17.65
N THR A 80 -1.46 8.59 17.33
CA THR A 80 -1.28 7.16 17.02
C THR A 80 -1.37 6.95 15.51
N ARG A 81 -0.44 6.19 14.93
CA ARG A 81 -0.48 5.81 13.51
C ARG A 81 -1.22 4.49 13.38
N ASN A 82 -2.27 4.47 12.56
CA ASN A 82 -3.06 3.28 12.28
C ASN A 82 -2.61 2.63 10.97
N THR A 83 -3.21 1.49 10.64
CA THR A 83 -2.81 0.66 9.49
C THR A 83 -2.80 1.41 8.15
N ALA A 84 -3.73 2.34 7.92
CA ALA A 84 -3.79 3.11 6.67
C ALA A 84 -2.56 4.02 6.50
N TYR A 85 -2.01 4.56 7.60
CA TYR A 85 -0.76 5.32 7.55
C TYR A 85 0.38 4.45 7.02
N TYR A 86 0.57 3.25 7.58
CA TYR A 86 1.65 2.35 7.16
C TYR A 86 1.45 1.83 5.73
N THR A 87 0.21 1.53 5.34
CA THR A 87 -0.16 1.13 3.98
C THR A 87 0.31 2.17 2.97
N VAL A 88 -0.07 3.44 3.16
CA VAL A 88 0.32 4.52 2.25
C VAL A 88 1.82 4.80 2.35
N ALA A 89 2.42 4.74 3.55
CA ALA A 89 3.83 5.04 3.77
C ALA A 89 4.79 4.09 3.02
N HIS A 90 4.40 2.82 2.82
CA HIS A 90 5.19 1.87 2.01
C HIS A 90 5.38 2.31 0.55
N ALA A 91 4.50 3.16 0.02
CA ALA A 91 4.59 3.70 -1.33
C ALA A 91 4.94 5.19 -1.36
N ALA A 92 4.21 6.04 -0.64
CA ALA A 92 4.23 7.50 -0.80
C ALA A 92 5.58 8.16 -0.52
N LYS A 93 6.40 7.54 0.35
CA LYS A 93 7.76 8.02 0.65
C LYS A 93 8.74 7.76 -0.49
N PHE A 94 8.52 6.71 -1.29
CA PHE A 94 9.52 6.16 -2.20
C PHE A 94 9.11 6.26 -3.67
N ALA A 95 7.85 6.01 -4.00
CA ALA A 95 7.27 6.19 -5.34
C ALA A 95 6.67 7.60 -5.48
N ARG A 96 7.54 8.61 -5.56
CA ARG A 96 7.14 10.04 -5.65
C ARG A 96 6.40 10.37 -6.96
N PRO A 97 5.63 11.48 -7.02
CA PRO A 97 4.95 11.90 -8.24
C PRO A 97 5.87 11.89 -9.47
N GLY A 98 5.36 11.40 -10.60
CA GLY A 98 6.14 11.18 -11.82
C GLY A 98 6.82 9.80 -11.90
N SER A 99 6.75 8.99 -10.85
CA SER A 99 7.22 7.59 -10.92
C SER A 99 6.37 6.78 -11.91
N VAL A 100 7.01 5.90 -12.68
CA VAL A 100 6.37 5.05 -13.68
C VAL A 100 6.42 3.61 -13.22
N ARG A 101 5.28 2.91 -13.20
CA ARG A 101 5.23 1.48 -12.91
C ARG A 101 6.03 0.71 -13.97
N ILE A 102 6.92 -0.17 -13.52
CA ILE A 102 7.69 -1.07 -14.39
C ILE A 102 7.25 -2.52 -14.21
N GLY A 103 7.58 -3.37 -15.18
CA GLY A 103 7.23 -4.79 -15.17
C GLY A 103 8.02 -5.59 -14.12
N THR A 104 7.34 -6.53 -13.48
CA THR A 104 7.90 -7.56 -12.59
C THR A 104 7.14 -8.87 -12.79
N ASN A 105 7.80 -10.00 -12.55
CA ASN A 105 7.09 -11.26 -12.33
C ASN A 105 6.32 -11.21 -10.98
N VAL A 106 5.38 -12.14 -10.79
CA VAL A 106 4.62 -12.26 -9.54
C VAL A 106 4.71 -13.69 -9.04
N PRO A 107 5.75 -14.01 -8.24
CA PRO A 107 5.85 -15.31 -7.61
C PRO A 107 4.64 -15.56 -6.69
N SER A 108 4.18 -16.82 -6.64
CA SER A 108 3.05 -17.20 -5.79
C SER A 108 3.28 -16.82 -4.33
N GLY A 109 2.33 -16.11 -3.71
CA GLY A 109 2.41 -15.62 -2.33
C GLY A 109 3.35 -14.44 -2.08
N LEU A 110 3.92 -13.85 -3.14
CA LEU A 110 4.70 -12.61 -3.08
C LEU A 110 4.14 -11.55 -4.06
N PRO A 111 2.87 -11.11 -3.87
CA PRO A 111 2.36 -9.98 -4.62
C PRO A 111 3.30 -8.79 -4.47
N ASN A 112 3.60 -8.12 -5.58
CA ASN A 112 4.57 -7.04 -5.61
C ASN A 112 4.25 -6.02 -6.72
N VAL A 113 4.78 -4.82 -6.57
CA VAL A 113 4.78 -3.80 -7.62
C VAL A 113 6.10 -3.05 -7.62
N ALA A 114 6.61 -2.69 -8.80
CA ALA A 114 7.80 -1.88 -8.93
C ALA A 114 7.55 -0.60 -9.71
N PHE A 115 8.32 0.44 -9.36
CA PHE A 115 8.30 1.75 -10.01
C PHE A 115 9.73 2.19 -10.33
N ARG A 116 9.89 2.95 -11.42
CA ARG A 116 11.07 3.77 -11.69
C ARG A 116 10.75 5.21 -11.33
N THR A 117 11.52 5.81 -10.43
CA THR A 117 11.33 7.20 -10.01
C THR A 117 11.86 8.17 -11.09
N PRO A 118 11.46 9.46 -11.05
CA PRO A 118 12.04 10.49 -11.94
C PRO A 118 13.56 10.61 -11.81
N ALA A 119 14.11 10.35 -10.61
CA ALA A 119 15.54 10.34 -10.35
C ALA A 119 16.26 9.07 -10.87
N GLY A 120 15.52 8.14 -11.47
CA GLY A 120 16.07 6.92 -12.06
C GLY A 120 16.19 5.72 -11.12
N GLN A 121 15.93 5.90 -9.82
CA GLN A 121 15.92 4.82 -8.83
C GLN A 121 14.76 3.84 -9.10
N LYS A 122 14.90 2.62 -8.63
CA LYS A 122 13.86 1.60 -8.62
C LYS A 122 13.32 1.43 -7.22
N VAL A 123 12.01 1.29 -7.13
CA VAL A 123 11.30 1.02 -5.88
C VAL A 123 10.50 -0.24 -6.09
N LEU A 124 10.72 -1.27 -5.28
CA LEU A 124 9.95 -2.51 -5.27
C LEU A 124 9.24 -2.64 -3.93
N ILE A 125 7.92 -2.80 -3.97
CA ILE A 125 7.11 -3.10 -2.79
C ILE A 125 6.68 -4.55 -2.89
N VAL A 126 7.00 -5.36 -1.88
CA VAL A 126 6.67 -6.79 -1.81
C VAL A 126 5.89 -7.06 -0.53
N LEU A 127 4.78 -7.77 -0.64
CA LEU A 127 4.07 -8.33 0.49
C LEU A 127 4.34 -9.84 0.56
N ASN A 128 4.72 -10.35 1.73
CA ASN A 128 4.63 -11.78 2.01
C ASN A 128 3.20 -12.12 2.45
N ALA A 129 2.40 -12.69 1.55
CA ALA A 129 1.00 -13.01 1.82
C ALA A 129 0.81 -14.26 2.71
N GLY A 130 1.87 -15.05 2.93
CA GLY A 130 1.84 -16.24 3.77
C GLY A 130 1.98 -15.95 5.27
N GLY A 131 1.69 -16.95 6.11
CA GLY A 131 1.87 -16.86 7.56
C GLY A 131 3.29 -17.14 8.05
N ALA A 132 4.13 -17.78 7.24
CA ALA A 132 5.52 -18.09 7.57
C ALA A 132 6.49 -17.08 6.91
N ALA A 133 7.67 -16.93 7.50
CA ALA A 133 8.73 -16.13 6.89
C ALA A 133 9.17 -16.75 5.55
N ARG A 134 9.45 -15.90 4.57
CA ARG A 134 9.82 -16.31 3.22
C ARG A 134 11.06 -15.57 2.76
N THR A 135 12.04 -16.35 2.28
CA THR A 135 13.23 -15.84 1.61
C THR A 135 12.98 -15.80 0.11
N PHE A 136 13.43 -14.75 -0.58
CA PHE A 136 13.29 -14.58 -2.02
C PHE A 136 14.41 -13.69 -2.58
N ASP A 137 14.63 -13.80 -3.90
CA ASP A 137 15.61 -12.98 -4.61
C ASP A 137 14.93 -11.83 -5.36
N ILE A 138 15.56 -10.66 -5.30
CA ILE A 138 15.26 -9.53 -6.18
C ILE A 138 16.34 -9.54 -7.27
N GLN A 139 15.94 -9.79 -8.51
CA GLN A 139 16.86 -9.95 -9.64
C GLN A 139 16.70 -8.83 -10.67
N GLN A 140 17.82 -8.34 -11.18
CA GLN A 140 17.86 -7.38 -12.27
C GLN A 140 19.15 -7.51 -13.09
N ARG A 141 19.03 -7.75 -14.40
CA ARG A 141 20.15 -7.72 -15.36
C ARG A 141 21.37 -8.54 -14.87
N GLY A 142 21.13 -9.74 -14.36
CA GLY A 142 22.18 -10.64 -13.84
C GLY A 142 22.66 -10.33 -12.42
N LEU A 143 22.24 -9.21 -11.81
CA LEU A 143 22.46 -8.93 -10.39
C LEU A 143 21.31 -9.50 -9.56
N ALA A 144 21.62 -9.98 -8.35
CA ALA A 144 20.64 -10.50 -7.41
C ALA A 144 20.95 -10.06 -5.98
N VAL A 145 19.91 -9.79 -5.20
CA VAL A 145 20.00 -9.68 -3.74
C VAL A 145 18.96 -10.60 -3.12
N THR A 146 19.40 -11.42 -2.17
CA THR A 146 18.51 -12.29 -1.39
C THR A 146 18.02 -11.53 -0.16
N THR A 147 16.72 -11.59 0.11
CA THR A 147 16.10 -10.96 1.29
C THR A 147 15.05 -11.89 1.91
N ARG A 148 14.56 -11.52 3.10
CA ARG A 148 13.59 -12.32 3.86
C ARG A 148 12.55 -11.41 4.48
N LEU A 149 11.28 -11.78 4.35
CA LEU A 149 10.15 -11.13 5.02
C LEU A 149 9.47 -12.10 5.97
N ALA A 150 9.08 -11.63 7.16
CA ALA A 150 8.18 -12.37 8.05
C ALA A 150 6.81 -12.60 7.39
N GLY A 151 6.01 -13.53 7.93
CA GLY A 151 4.65 -13.76 7.46
C GLY A 151 3.80 -12.50 7.59
N GLY A 152 3.08 -12.13 6.54
CA GLY A 152 2.24 -10.92 6.49
C GLY A 152 3.00 -9.59 6.45
N ALA A 153 4.34 -9.61 6.41
CA ALA A 153 5.15 -8.39 6.37
C ALA A 153 5.23 -7.80 4.96
N VAL A 154 5.40 -6.48 4.90
CA VAL A 154 5.61 -5.71 3.66
C VAL A 154 7.01 -5.12 3.69
N GLY A 155 7.74 -5.29 2.60
CA GLY A 155 9.06 -4.69 2.40
C GLY A 155 9.05 -3.70 1.24
N THR A 156 9.71 -2.55 1.43
CA THR A 156 9.98 -1.61 0.34
C THR A 156 11.48 -1.53 0.11
N TYR A 157 11.92 -1.90 -1.09
CA TYR A 157 13.33 -2.00 -1.49
C TYR A 157 13.64 -0.92 -2.53
N ILE A 158 14.81 -0.30 -2.42
CA ILE A 158 15.22 0.82 -3.27
C ILE A 158 16.66 0.62 -3.71
N TRP A 159 16.92 0.83 -5.00
CA TRP A 159 18.27 0.77 -5.58
C TRP A 159 18.36 1.53 -6.90
#